data_AF-A0A1V4RSP7-F1
#
_entry.id   AF-A0A1V4RSP7-F1
#
_cell.length_a   1.000
_cell.length_b   1.000
_cell.length_c   1.000
_cell.angle_alpha   90.00
_cell.angle_beta   90.00
_cell.angle_gamma   90.00
#
_symmetry.space_group_name_H-M   'P 1'
#
loop_
_entity.id
_entity.type
_entity.pdbx_description
1 polymer ?
#
loop_
_entity_poly.entity_id
_entity_poly.type
_entity_poly.pdbx_seq_one_letter_code
_entity_poly.pdbx_strand_id
1 'polypeptide(L)'
;MITVGIDCGAKNTKAIVLKDGVIVGKGLCLTGFDQERAVDNALNQALEDAGISKGDVAKIAAVGFEYRPVNADIVVNEFNAMAKAGHFFFRNAGTVVDVGAEGSRVVKVGAKGEVLDFIMNEKCAAGAGTFVESMSRALEIPLEEIGDLALKSDNPIPMNAQCVIFAESEVVGLIHANVPKEDISRAIHDAMADRIVSMIFRLGMNEDVVLIGGMGLNAGFVEGVRRGLGLDKLYIPPDPEFGLAVGAAIVATASCGAER
;
A
#
# COMPACT_ATOMS: atom_id res chain seq x y z
N MET A 1 -22.11 15.76 3.07
CA MET A 1 -21.79 15.31 1.70
C MET A 1 -21.15 13.95 1.78
N ILE A 2 -21.60 13.00 0.95
CA ILE A 2 -21.08 11.63 0.95
C ILE A 2 -20.36 11.38 -0.38
N THR A 3 -19.12 10.91 -0.33
CA THR A 3 -18.34 10.54 -1.52
C THR A 3 -17.63 9.22 -1.30
N VAL A 4 -17.36 8.52 -2.40
CA VAL A 4 -16.70 7.22 -2.35
C VAL A 4 -15.40 7.25 -3.13
N GLY A 5 -14.38 6.58 -2.61
CA GLY A 5 -13.15 6.28 -3.31
C GLY A 5 -12.95 4.77 -3.44
N ILE A 6 -12.58 4.31 -4.63
CA ILE A 6 -12.36 2.90 -4.93
C ILE A 6 -10.92 2.71 -5.42
N ASP A 7 -10.19 1.78 -4.82
CA ASP A 7 -8.89 1.30 -5.26
C ASP A 7 -9.03 -0.13 -5.79
N CYS A 8 -8.96 -0.31 -7.11
CA CYS A 8 -8.92 -1.63 -7.73
C CYS A 8 -7.47 -2.07 -7.92
N GLY A 9 -6.85 -2.58 -6.86
CA GLY A 9 -5.49 -3.10 -6.94
C GLY A 9 -5.41 -4.49 -7.57
N ALA A 10 -4.20 -4.96 -7.87
CA ALA A 10 -3.99 -6.27 -8.48
C ALA A 10 -4.52 -7.46 -7.65
N LYS A 11 -4.32 -7.42 -6.33
CA LYS A 11 -4.75 -8.50 -5.40
C LYS A 11 -6.09 -8.22 -4.73
N ASN A 12 -6.27 -6.99 -4.26
CA ASN A 12 -7.43 -6.57 -3.48
C ASN A 12 -8.05 -5.30 -4.05
N THR A 13 -9.38 -5.28 -4.10
CA THR A 13 -10.20 -4.11 -4.38
C THR A 13 -10.74 -3.56 -3.06
N LYS A 14 -10.60 -2.25 -2.85
CA LYS A 14 -11.00 -1.56 -1.63
C LYS A 14 -11.92 -0.39 -1.96
N ALA A 15 -12.86 -0.11 -1.08
CA ALA A 15 -13.71 1.07 -1.16
C ALA A 15 -13.78 1.78 0.19
N ILE A 16 -13.82 3.10 0.14
CA ILE A 16 -13.95 3.99 1.30
C ILE A 16 -15.13 4.92 1.09
N VAL A 17 -16.02 4.97 2.08
CA VAL A 17 -17.08 5.98 2.14
C VAL A 17 -16.63 7.12 3.06
N LEU A 18 -16.57 8.32 2.52
CA LEU A 18 -16.38 9.55 3.28
C LEU A 18 -17.71 10.27 3.46
N LYS A 19 -18.01 10.68 4.68
CA LYS A 19 -19.12 11.59 5.01
C LYS A 19 -18.55 12.81 5.72
N ASP A 20 -18.67 13.97 5.07
CA ASP A 20 -18.18 15.25 5.60
C ASP A 20 -16.69 15.22 5.99
N GLY A 21 -15.89 14.52 5.18
CA GLY A 21 -14.44 14.38 5.39
C GLY A 21 -14.03 13.30 6.39
N VAL A 22 -14.98 12.53 6.95
CA VAL A 22 -14.72 11.44 7.89
C VAL A 22 -14.99 10.09 7.23
N ILE A 23 -14.11 9.12 7.45
CA ILE A 23 -14.32 7.73 7.01
C ILE A 23 -15.44 7.12 7.84
N VAL A 24 -16.50 6.67 7.16
CA VAL A 24 -17.69 6.08 7.80
C VAL A 24 -18.00 4.67 7.33
N GLY A 25 -17.33 4.17 6.29
CA GLY A 25 -17.47 2.78 5.88
C GLY A 25 -16.30 2.30 5.03
N LYS A 26 -16.01 1.01 5.13
CA LYS A 26 -14.91 0.33 4.43
C LYS A 26 -15.40 -0.97 3.79
N GLY A 27 -14.91 -1.25 2.59
CA GLY A 27 -15.16 -2.52 1.92
C GLY A 27 -13.89 -3.05 1.30
N LEU A 28 -13.65 -4.35 1.42
CA LEU A 28 -12.44 -5.00 0.93
C LEU A 28 -12.77 -6.40 0.44
N CYS A 29 -12.38 -6.70 -0.79
CA CYS A 29 -12.45 -8.04 -1.33
C CYS A 29 -11.25 -8.35 -2.23
N LEU A 30 -11.09 -9.63 -2.56
CA LEU A 30 -10.14 -10.05 -3.59
C LEU A 30 -10.58 -9.48 -4.94
N THR A 31 -9.64 -8.97 -5.72
CA THR A 31 -9.90 -8.46 -7.08
C THR A 31 -10.27 -9.60 -8.01
N GLY A 32 -9.45 -10.66 -8.01
CA GLY A 32 -9.68 -11.83 -8.86
C GLY A 32 -9.70 -11.51 -10.36
N PHE A 33 -10.31 -12.42 -11.13
CA PHE A 33 -10.40 -12.28 -12.59
C PHE A 33 -11.45 -11.24 -13.03
N ASP A 34 -12.57 -11.18 -12.31
CA ASP A 34 -13.70 -10.30 -12.62
C ASP A 34 -13.59 -9.01 -11.79
N GLN A 35 -12.79 -8.07 -12.31
CA GLN A 35 -12.49 -6.81 -11.64
C GLN A 35 -13.74 -5.95 -11.44
N GLU A 36 -14.67 -5.94 -12.41
CA GLU A 36 -15.91 -5.16 -12.29
C GLU A 36 -16.77 -5.66 -11.13
N ARG A 37 -16.91 -6.99 -10.99
CA ARG A 37 -17.63 -7.56 -9.86
C ARG A 37 -16.95 -7.29 -8.53
N ALA A 38 -15.62 -7.34 -8.47
CA ALA A 38 -14.89 -7.02 -7.24
C ALA A 38 -15.14 -5.58 -6.79
N VAL A 39 -15.25 -4.66 -7.75
CA VAL A 39 -15.53 -3.24 -7.50
C VAL A 39 -16.94 -3.04 -6.94
N ASP A 40 -17.93 -3.69 -7.54
CA ASP A 40 -19.29 -3.65 -7.02
C ASP A 40 -19.38 -4.29 -5.61
N ASN A 41 -18.67 -5.39 -5.37
CA ASN A 41 -18.62 -6.03 -4.05
C ASN A 41 -17.99 -5.12 -2.99
N ALA A 42 -16.83 -4.54 -3.26
CA ALA A 42 -16.15 -3.64 -2.33
C ALA A 42 -17.00 -2.39 -2.05
N LEU A 43 -17.62 -1.81 -3.09
CA LEU A 43 -18.54 -0.68 -2.94
C LEU A 43 -19.73 -1.04 -2.05
N ASN A 44 -20.40 -2.16 -2.31
CA ASN A 44 -21.57 -2.58 -1.54
C ASN A 44 -21.21 -2.83 -0.07
N GLN A 45 -20.10 -3.52 0.20
CA GLN A 45 -19.62 -3.72 1.58
C GLN A 45 -19.36 -2.39 2.29
N ALA A 46 -18.70 -1.43 1.63
CA ALA A 46 -18.41 -0.14 2.23
C ALA A 46 -19.68 0.69 2.54
N LEU A 47 -20.70 0.58 1.69
CA LEU A 47 -21.99 1.22 1.88
C LEU A 47 -22.81 0.56 3.01
N GLU A 48 -22.79 -0.77 3.09
CA GLU A 48 -23.40 -1.55 4.17
C GLU A 48 -22.76 -1.22 5.52
N ASP A 49 -21.43 -1.20 5.60
CA ASP A 49 -20.66 -0.82 6.79
C ASP A 49 -20.99 0.61 7.25
N ALA A 50 -21.18 1.54 6.30
CA ALA A 50 -21.58 2.90 6.60
C ALA A 50 -23.08 3.09 6.92
N GLY A 51 -23.93 2.10 6.65
CA GLY A 51 -25.38 2.25 6.70
C GLY A 51 -25.94 3.30 5.73
N ILE A 52 -25.31 3.44 4.55
CA ILE A 52 -25.63 4.46 3.55
C ILE A 52 -26.18 3.81 2.28
N SER A 53 -27.20 4.40 1.65
CA SER A 53 -27.69 3.92 0.36
C SER A 53 -26.86 4.48 -0.78
N LYS A 54 -26.68 3.71 -1.88
CA LYS A 54 -25.95 4.17 -3.08
C LYS A 54 -26.51 5.49 -3.64
N GLY A 55 -27.82 5.73 -3.53
CA GLY A 55 -28.46 6.97 -3.97
C GLY A 55 -28.07 8.23 -3.18
N ASP A 56 -27.50 8.07 -1.98
CA ASP A 56 -27.01 9.18 -1.15
C ASP A 56 -25.58 9.61 -1.51
N VAL A 57 -24.88 8.81 -2.33
CA VAL A 57 -23.51 9.07 -2.76
C VAL A 57 -23.49 10.17 -3.82
N ALA A 58 -22.80 11.27 -3.53
CA ALA A 58 -22.72 12.42 -4.42
C ALA A 58 -21.77 12.18 -5.60
N LYS A 59 -20.61 11.56 -5.35
CA LYS A 59 -19.61 11.20 -6.37
C LYS A 59 -18.78 9.99 -5.96
N ILE A 60 -18.35 9.23 -6.97
CA ILE A 60 -17.44 8.10 -6.87
C ILE A 60 -16.17 8.40 -7.68
N ALA A 61 -15.02 8.30 -7.02
CA ALA A 61 -13.72 8.35 -7.66
C ALA A 61 -13.04 6.98 -7.58
N ALA A 62 -12.29 6.63 -8.63
CA ALA A 62 -11.62 5.34 -8.72
C ALA A 62 -10.14 5.49 -9.10
N VAL A 63 -9.30 4.58 -8.59
CA VAL A 63 -7.86 4.47 -8.83
C VAL A 63 -7.48 2.99 -9.04
N GLY A 64 -6.34 2.72 -9.69
CA GLY A 64 -5.84 1.35 -9.93
C GLY A 64 -6.44 0.64 -11.15
N PHE A 65 -7.21 1.35 -11.97
CA PHE A 65 -7.82 0.76 -13.15
C PHE A 65 -7.11 1.13 -14.45
N GLU A 66 -6.87 0.12 -15.29
CA GLU A 66 -6.40 0.33 -16.67
C GLU A 66 -7.52 0.83 -17.60
N TYR A 67 -8.78 0.53 -17.28
CA TYR A 67 -9.98 0.95 -18.01
C TYR A 67 -10.95 1.68 -17.09
N ARG A 68 -11.66 2.70 -17.59
CA ARG A 68 -12.64 3.44 -16.76
C ARG A 68 -13.66 2.45 -16.18
N PRO A 69 -13.76 2.29 -14.84
CA PRO A 69 -14.76 1.39 -14.27
C PRO A 69 -16.15 1.88 -14.62
N VAL A 70 -17.08 0.92 -14.77
CA VAL A 70 -18.43 1.13 -15.28
C VAL A 70 -19.23 2.19 -14.49
N ASN A 71 -18.81 2.56 -13.27
CA ASN A 71 -19.58 3.43 -12.37
C ASN A 71 -18.76 4.50 -11.62
N ALA A 72 -17.56 4.88 -12.07
CA ALA A 72 -16.83 6.00 -11.46
C ALA A 72 -17.04 7.30 -12.24
N ASP A 73 -17.40 8.36 -11.53
CA ASP A 73 -17.49 9.71 -12.07
C ASP A 73 -16.09 10.22 -12.46
N ILE A 74 -15.09 9.90 -11.64
CA ILE A 74 -13.72 10.39 -11.76
C ILE A 74 -12.72 9.23 -11.73
N VAL A 75 -11.78 9.25 -12.68
CA VAL A 75 -10.59 8.40 -12.63
C VAL A 75 -9.44 9.22 -12.09
N VAL A 76 -8.83 8.75 -11.01
CA VAL A 76 -7.78 9.44 -10.27
C VAL A 76 -6.44 8.79 -10.57
N ASN A 77 -5.44 9.60 -10.90
CA ASN A 77 -4.06 9.14 -10.99
C ASN A 77 -3.55 8.69 -9.61
N GLU A 78 -2.87 7.55 -9.55
CA GLU A 78 -2.38 6.93 -8.32
C GLU A 78 -1.52 7.88 -7.46
N PHE A 79 -0.61 8.64 -8.07
CA PHE A 79 0.27 9.55 -7.32
C PHE A 79 -0.51 10.70 -6.67
N ASN A 80 -1.55 11.21 -7.34
CA ASN A 80 -2.43 12.21 -6.75
C ASN A 80 -3.22 11.60 -5.59
N ALA A 81 -3.75 10.38 -5.74
CA ALA A 81 -4.41 9.68 -4.64
C ALA A 81 -3.46 9.47 -3.45
N MET A 82 -2.22 9.03 -3.68
CA MET A 82 -1.19 8.90 -2.65
C MET A 82 -0.94 10.22 -1.91
N ALA A 83 -0.73 11.31 -2.65
CA ALA A 83 -0.50 12.63 -2.06
C ALA A 83 -1.70 13.11 -1.22
N LYS A 84 -2.94 12.89 -1.70
CA LYS A 84 -4.15 13.23 -0.93
C LYS A 84 -4.30 12.36 0.31
N ALA A 85 -4.00 11.07 0.22
CA ALA A 85 -4.06 10.15 1.35
C ALA A 85 -3.04 10.52 2.43
N GLY A 86 -1.77 10.72 2.05
CA GLY A 86 -0.71 11.12 2.97
C GLY A 86 -1.08 12.39 3.71
N HIS A 87 -1.54 13.42 2.98
CA HIS A 87 -1.94 14.71 3.56
C HIS A 87 -3.19 14.65 4.43
N PHE A 88 -4.11 13.74 4.12
CA PHE A 88 -5.32 13.50 4.91
C PHE A 88 -4.99 12.91 6.27
N PHE A 89 -4.13 11.89 6.31
CA PHE A 89 -3.75 11.23 7.57
C PHE A 89 -2.69 12.02 8.36
N PHE A 90 -1.73 12.63 7.65
CA PHE A 90 -0.61 13.34 8.24
C PHE A 90 -0.38 14.64 7.46
N ARG A 91 -0.80 15.78 8.03
CA ARG A 91 -0.79 17.09 7.35
C ARG A 91 0.59 17.56 6.85
N ASN A 92 1.65 17.01 7.42
CA ASN A 92 3.04 17.34 7.09
C ASN A 92 3.72 16.28 6.22
N ALA A 93 2.99 15.27 5.72
CA ALA A 93 3.55 14.20 4.89
C ALA A 93 4.38 14.78 3.74
N GLY A 94 5.71 14.60 3.80
CA GLY A 94 6.62 15.07 2.75
C GLY A 94 6.97 13.98 1.75
N THR A 95 6.94 12.72 2.17
CA THR A 95 7.15 11.55 1.31
C THR A 95 6.07 10.52 1.59
N VAL A 96 5.38 10.03 0.55
CA VAL A 96 4.38 8.95 0.68
C VAL A 96 4.86 7.76 -0.13
N VAL A 97 4.88 6.60 0.51
CA VAL A 97 5.30 5.32 -0.06
C VAL A 97 4.07 4.41 -0.09
N ASP A 98 3.74 3.87 -1.26
CA ASP A 98 2.72 2.83 -1.41
C ASP A 98 3.42 1.53 -1.78
N VAL A 99 3.19 0.48 -0.98
CA VAL A 99 3.70 -0.87 -1.29
C VAL A 99 2.53 -1.85 -1.29
N GLY A 100 2.08 -2.16 -2.50
CA GLY A 100 1.02 -3.11 -2.78
C GLY A 100 1.55 -4.54 -3.05
N ALA A 101 0.68 -5.37 -3.61
CA ALA A 101 1.01 -6.76 -3.91
C ALA A 101 2.02 -6.91 -5.05
N GLU A 102 1.87 -6.14 -6.14
CA GLU A 102 2.65 -6.31 -7.37
C GLU A 102 3.56 -5.12 -7.72
N GLY A 103 3.47 -4.03 -6.96
CA GLY A 103 4.29 -2.85 -7.21
C GLY A 103 4.50 -1.99 -5.98
N SER A 104 5.47 -1.09 -6.11
CA SER A 104 5.77 -0.06 -5.13
C SER A 104 5.93 1.29 -5.81
N ARG A 105 5.47 2.34 -5.12
CA ARG A 105 5.47 3.72 -5.59
C ARG A 105 5.94 4.63 -4.47
N VAL A 106 6.66 5.70 -4.83
CA VAL A 106 7.09 6.74 -3.91
C VAL A 106 6.74 8.08 -4.52
N VAL A 107 6.12 8.95 -3.74
CA VAL A 107 5.71 10.30 -4.12
C VAL A 107 6.31 11.31 -3.16
N LYS A 108 6.94 12.35 -3.71
CA LYS A 108 7.26 13.56 -2.96
C LYS A 108 6.03 14.47 -2.94
N VAL A 109 5.67 14.90 -1.75
CA VAL A 109 4.46 15.68 -1.50
C VAL A 109 4.85 17.09 -1.07
N GLY A 110 4.17 18.07 -1.64
CA GLY A 110 4.31 19.48 -1.30
C GLY A 110 3.39 19.89 -0.14
N ALA A 111 3.58 21.12 0.35
CA ALA A 111 2.91 21.61 1.56
C ALA A 111 1.36 21.66 1.47
N LYS A 112 0.78 21.60 0.26
CA LYS A 112 -0.67 21.59 0.04
C LYS A 112 -1.19 20.20 -0.37
N GLY A 113 -0.37 19.16 -0.25
CA GLY A 113 -0.73 17.81 -0.67
C GLY A 113 -0.74 17.65 -2.20
N GLU A 114 0.07 18.42 -2.91
CA GLU A 114 0.35 18.29 -4.35
C GLU A 114 1.53 17.34 -4.60
N VAL A 115 1.52 16.67 -5.75
CA VAL A 115 2.63 15.82 -6.21
C VAL A 115 3.76 16.72 -6.71
N LEU A 116 4.96 16.58 -6.13
CA LEU A 116 6.16 17.29 -6.59
C LEU A 116 6.99 16.44 -7.55
N ASP A 117 7.15 15.16 -7.23
CA ASP A 117 7.90 14.18 -8.03
C ASP A 117 7.48 12.76 -7.62
N PHE A 118 7.76 11.76 -8.45
CA PHE A 118 7.44 10.37 -8.15
C PHE A 118 8.40 9.37 -8.81
N ILE A 119 8.54 8.20 -8.19
CA ILE A 119 9.22 7.03 -8.77
C ILE A 119 8.40 5.77 -8.48
N MET A 120 8.46 4.79 -9.38
CA MET A 120 7.71 3.54 -9.22
C MET A 120 8.47 2.33 -9.75
N ASN A 121 8.06 1.17 -9.26
CA ASN A 121 8.48 -0.15 -9.72
C ASN A 121 7.23 -1.03 -9.89
N GLU A 122 6.75 -1.16 -11.13
CA GLU A 122 5.47 -1.84 -11.45
C GLU A 122 5.62 -3.16 -12.23
N LYS A 123 6.85 -3.65 -12.42
CA LYS A 123 7.09 -4.85 -13.27
C LYS A 123 7.95 -5.91 -12.61
N CYS A 124 8.29 -5.70 -11.35
CA CYS A 124 9.16 -6.59 -10.61
C CYS A 124 8.54 -6.87 -9.26
N ALA A 125 8.18 -8.14 -9.04
CA ALA A 125 7.70 -8.62 -7.74
C ALA A 125 8.72 -8.36 -6.63
N ALA A 126 10.02 -8.27 -6.97
CA ALA A 126 11.02 -7.84 -6.01
C ALA A 126 10.77 -6.38 -5.61
N GLY A 127 10.45 -6.18 -4.33
CA GLY A 127 10.03 -4.89 -3.78
C GLY A 127 8.51 -4.67 -3.74
N ALA A 128 7.72 -5.74 -3.80
CA ALA A 128 6.27 -5.73 -3.62
C ALA A 128 5.84 -6.89 -2.70
N GLY A 129 4.61 -6.88 -2.19
CA GLY A 129 4.13 -7.85 -1.20
C GLY A 129 4.18 -9.31 -1.68
N THR A 130 4.00 -9.56 -2.98
CA THR A 130 4.15 -10.90 -3.58
C THR A 130 5.54 -11.51 -3.39
N PHE A 131 6.58 -10.69 -3.17
CA PHE A 131 7.90 -11.17 -2.75
C PHE A 131 7.82 -11.92 -1.42
N VAL A 132 7.28 -11.28 -0.39
CA VAL A 132 7.16 -11.84 0.96
C VAL A 132 6.23 -13.04 0.95
N GLU A 133 5.16 -13.01 0.14
CA GLU A 133 4.26 -14.16 -0.04
C GLU A 133 4.96 -15.40 -0.62
N SER A 134 5.87 -15.22 -1.58
CA SER A 134 6.66 -16.35 -2.09
C SER A 134 7.61 -16.89 -1.03
N MET A 135 8.27 -16.01 -0.28
CA MET A 135 9.19 -16.45 0.76
C MET A 135 8.48 -17.10 1.96
N SER A 136 7.28 -16.63 2.32
CA SER A 136 6.49 -17.23 3.40
C SER A 136 6.07 -18.66 3.05
N ARG A 137 5.72 -18.92 1.79
CA ARG A 137 5.48 -20.29 1.29
C ARG A 137 6.74 -21.14 1.34
N ALA A 138 7.89 -20.61 0.89
CA ALA A 138 9.15 -21.34 0.91
C ALA A 138 9.61 -21.70 2.34
N LEU A 139 9.33 -20.84 3.33
CA LEU A 139 9.62 -21.09 4.75
C LEU A 139 8.54 -21.89 5.49
N GLU A 140 7.42 -22.18 4.84
CA GLU A 140 6.23 -22.79 5.45
C GLU A 140 5.77 -22.03 6.71
N ILE A 141 5.61 -20.71 6.58
CA ILE A 141 5.11 -19.81 7.62
C ILE A 141 3.88 -19.07 7.06
N PRO A 142 2.80 -18.91 7.85
CA PRO A 142 1.71 -18.01 7.47
C PRO A 142 2.21 -16.61 7.13
N LEU A 143 1.65 -16.00 6.09
CA LEU A 143 2.09 -14.68 5.62
C LEU A 143 1.98 -13.62 6.72
N GLU A 144 0.99 -13.75 7.58
CA GLU A 144 0.68 -12.87 8.69
C GLU A 144 1.72 -12.97 9.82
N GLU A 145 2.40 -14.11 9.94
CA GLU A 145 3.34 -14.39 11.03
C GLU A 145 4.81 -14.09 10.66
N ILE A 146 5.16 -14.11 9.37
CA ILE A 146 6.56 -13.96 8.93
C ILE A 146 7.16 -12.59 9.33
N GLY A 147 6.34 -11.54 9.34
CA GLY A 147 6.75 -10.19 9.77
C GLY A 147 7.13 -10.15 11.24
N ASP A 148 6.30 -10.72 12.12
CA ASP A 148 6.57 -10.79 13.56
C ASP A 148 7.76 -11.70 13.87
N LEU A 149 7.95 -12.75 13.08
CA LEU A 149 9.08 -13.64 13.22
C LEU A 149 10.41 -12.93 12.90
N ALA A 150 10.43 -12.06 11.88
CA ALA A 150 11.60 -11.25 11.53
C ALA A 150 12.07 -10.34 12.67
N LEU A 151 11.14 -9.84 13.49
CA LEU A 151 11.44 -8.98 14.63
C LEU A 151 12.14 -9.70 15.79
N LYS A 152 12.19 -11.03 15.79
CA LYS A 152 12.86 -11.82 16.83
C LYS A 152 14.36 -12.03 16.56
N SER A 153 14.85 -11.62 15.39
CA SER A 153 16.25 -11.82 15.01
C SER A 153 17.08 -10.56 15.15
N ASP A 154 18.19 -10.67 15.87
CA ASP A 154 19.25 -9.65 15.91
C ASP A 154 20.38 -9.90 14.89
N ASN A 155 20.29 -10.98 14.11
CA ASN A 155 21.34 -11.41 13.18
C ASN A 155 21.04 -11.02 11.72
N PRO A 156 21.70 -9.98 11.16
CA PRO A 156 21.51 -9.62 9.76
C PRO A 156 22.18 -10.63 8.84
N ILE A 157 21.40 -11.19 7.90
CA ILE A 157 21.92 -12.02 6.82
C ILE A 157 21.74 -11.24 5.51
N PRO A 158 22.83 -10.94 4.78
CA PRO A 158 22.72 -10.36 3.45
C PRO A 158 21.97 -11.32 2.52
N MET A 159 20.97 -10.83 1.81
CA MET A 159 20.20 -11.61 0.85
C MET A 159 20.03 -10.82 -0.45
N ASN A 160 20.18 -11.48 -1.60
CA ASN A 160 20.02 -10.83 -2.89
C ASN A 160 18.57 -10.91 -3.37
N ALA A 161 17.75 -9.91 -3.03
CA ALA A 161 16.38 -9.77 -3.49
C ALA A 161 16.23 -9.07 -4.86
N GLN A 162 17.12 -9.34 -5.83
CA GLN A 162 16.95 -8.77 -7.17
C GLN A 162 15.82 -9.43 -7.97
N CYS A 163 15.63 -10.73 -7.78
CA CYS A 163 14.60 -11.54 -8.45
C CYS A 163 13.97 -12.49 -7.43
N VAL A 164 12.63 -12.59 -7.41
CA VAL A 164 11.89 -13.51 -6.53
C VAL A 164 12.41 -14.94 -6.65
N ILE A 165 12.65 -15.44 -7.87
CA ILE A 165 13.06 -16.82 -8.09
C ILE A 165 14.45 -17.12 -7.49
N PHE A 166 15.39 -16.17 -7.61
CA PHE A 166 16.72 -16.33 -7.04
C PHE A 166 16.71 -16.15 -5.52
N ALA A 167 15.92 -15.22 -5.01
CA ALA A 167 15.73 -15.06 -3.56
C ALA A 167 15.11 -16.32 -2.93
N GLU A 168 14.13 -16.93 -3.59
CA GLU A 168 13.51 -18.18 -3.12
C GLU A 168 14.55 -19.32 -3.09
N SER A 169 15.39 -19.42 -4.12
CA SER A 169 16.49 -20.39 -4.16
C SER A 169 17.51 -20.15 -3.04
N GLU A 170 17.81 -18.89 -2.72
CA GLU A 170 18.68 -18.51 -1.61
C GLU A 170 18.07 -18.88 -0.25
N VAL A 171 16.77 -18.63 -0.06
CA VAL A 171 16.02 -19.07 1.13
C VAL A 171 16.10 -20.58 1.32
N VAL A 172 15.92 -21.38 0.25
CA VAL A 172 16.09 -22.85 0.31
C VAL A 172 17.52 -23.23 0.72
N GLY A 173 18.52 -22.50 0.23
CA GLY A 173 19.91 -22.67 0.67
C GLY A 173 20.09 -22.43 2.17
N LEU A 174 19.50 -21.37 2.71
CA LEU A 174 19.55 -21.05 4.15
C LEU A 174 18.81 -22.10 4.99
N ILE A 175 17.69 -22.64 4.50
CA ILE A 175 16.99 -23.76 5.14
C ILE A 175 17.91 -24.98 5.23
N HIS A 176 18.56 -25.38 4.13
CA HIS A 176 19.48 -26.53 4.13
C HIS A 176 20.72 -26.30 5.03
N ALA A 177 21.11 -25.05 5.24
CA ALA A 177 22.16 -24.67 6.18
C ALA A 177 21.69 -24.65 7.65
N ASN A 178 20.44 -25.00 7.93
CA ASN A 178 19.81 -24.94 9.27
C ASN A 178 19.85 -23.54 9.90
N VAL A 179 19.74 -22.49 9.09
CA VAL A 179 19.60 -21.12 9.59
C VAL A 179 18.22 -20.98 10.28
N PRO A 180 18.15 -20.35 11.47
CA PRO A 180 16.87 -20.14 12.16
C PRO A 180 15.86 -19.38 11.30
N LYS A 181 14.56 -19.72 11.41
CA LYS A 181 13.50 -19.13 10.59
C LYS A 181 13.39 -17.61 10.79
N GLU A 182 13.63 -17.13 12.00
CA GLU A 182 13.69 -15.71 12.37
C GLU A 182 14.78 -14.94 11.64
N ASP A 183 15.96 -15.53 11.49
CA ASP A 183 17.09 -14.92 10.77
C ASP A 183 16.79 -14.85 9.27
N ILE A 184 16.24 -15.92 8.69
CA ILE A 184 15.83 -15.91 7.29
C ILE A 184 14.69 -14.90 7.07
N SER A 185 13.72 -14.85 7.97
CA SER A 185 12.62 -13.88 7.91
C SER A 185 13.14 -12.45 7.97
N ARG A 186 14.10 -12.15 8.83
CA ARG A 186 14.75 -10.83 8.84
C ARG A 186 15.46 -10.53 7.52
N ALA A 187 16.23 -11.48 6.98
CA ALA A 187 16.91 -11.31 5.69
C ALA A 187 15.93 -10.96 4.56
N ILE A 188 14.77 -11.63 4.53
CA ILE A 188 13.69 -11.39 3.56
C ILE A 188 13.16 -9.96 3.64
N HIS A 189 12.83 -9.50 4.84
CA HIS A 189 12.26 -8.17 5.03
C HIS A 189 13.30 -7.06 4.79
N ASP A 190 14.55 -7.26 5.23
CA ASP A 190 15.64 -6.29 5.01
C ASP A 190 15.91 -6.11 3.52
N ALA A 191 16.02 -7.20 2.77
CA ALA A 191 16.27 -7.12 1.34
C ALA A 191 15.11 -6.49 0.56
N MET A 192 13.86 -6.68 1.01
CA MET A 192 12.71 -5.98 0.44
C MET A 192 12.70 -4.49 0.80
N ALA A 193 12.96 -4.17 2.07
CA ALA A 193 13.02 -2.80 2.57
C ALA A 193 14.10 -1.99 1.83
N ASP A 194 15.29 -2.56 1.62
CA ASP A 194 16.41 -1.92 0.92
C ASP A 194 16.02 -1.42 -0.48
N ARG A 195 15.11 -2.11 -1.17
CA ARG A 195 14.61 -1.68 -2.48
C ARG A 195 13.78 -0.41 -2.38
N ILE A 196 12.91 -0.35 -1.37
CA ILE A 196 12.04 0.81 -1.10
C ILE A 196 12.89 1.99 -0.64
N VAL A 197 13.84 1.74 0.27
CA VAL A 197 14.83 2.70 0.74
C VAL A 197 15.63 3.29 -0.42
N SER A 198 16.10 2.44 -1.34
CA SER A 198 16.79 2.87 -2.56
C SER A 198 15.92 3.76 -3.44
N MET A 199 14.63 3.44 -3.62
CA MET A 199 13.69 4.28 -4.38
C MET A 199 13.51 5.66 -3.74
N ILE A 200 13.35 5.70 -2.41
CA ILE A 200 13.20 6.95 -1.66
C ILE A 200 14.46 7.82 -1.80
N PHE A 201 15.65 7.26 -1.63
CA PHE A 201 16.89 8.01 -1.77
C PHE A 201 17.11 8.52 -3.21
N ARG A 202 16.75 7.73 -4.23
CA ARG A 202 16.86 8.15 -5.64
C ARG A 202 15.94 9.31 -5.99
N LEU A 203 14.72 9.33 -5.44
CA LEU A 203 13.76 10.43 -5.62
C LEU A 203 14.15 11.67 -4.79
N GLY A 204 14.84 11.44 -3.66
CA GLY A 204 15.22 12.45 -2.68
C GLY A 204 14.14 12.60 -1.61
N MET A 205 14.45 12.18 -0.39
CA MET A 205 13.53 12.12 0.74
C MET A 205 13.18 13.52 1.28
N ASN A 206 11.89 13.78 1.47
CA ASN A 206 11.41 14.85 2.35
C ASN A 206 11.04 14.24 3.72
N GLU A 207 11.07 15.05 4.78
CA GLU A 207 10.68 14.65 6.14
C GLU A 207 9.24 14.15 6.22
N ASP A 208 8.90 13.46 7.31
CA ASP A 208 7.63 12.77 7.53
C ASP A 208 7.28 11.78 6.40
N VAL A 209 7.98 10.65 6.42
CA VAL A 209 7.72 9.52 5.51
C VAL A 209 6.48 8.76 5.98
N VAL A 210 5.48 8.67 5.11
CA VAL A 210 4.23 7.93 5.31
C VAL A 210 4.24 6.66 4.47
N LEU A 211 3.96 5.52 5.08
CA LEU A 211 3.80 4.24 4.40
C LEU A 211 2.30 3.86 4.34
N ILE A 212 1.80 3.64 3.13
CA ILE A 212 0.48 3.09 2.83
C ILE A 212 0.62 1.79 2.02
N GLY A 213 -0.51 1.14 1.75
CA GLY A 213 -0.55 -0.16 1.09
C GLY A 213 -0.48 -1.32 2.08
N GLY A 214 -0.76 -2.54 1.59
CA GLY A 214 -0.90 -3.72 2.44
C GLY A 214 0.36 -4.09 3.22
N MET A 215 1.55 -3.75 2.70
CA MET A 215 2.79 -4.00 3.43
C MET A 215 2.98 -3.11 4.66
N GLY A 216 2.20 -2.04 4.81
CA GLY A 216 2.13 -1.28 6.05
C GLY A 216 1.65 -2.09 7.26
N LEU A 217 1.00 -3.25 7.02
CA LEU A 217 0.59 -4.19 8.07
C LEU A 217 1.70 -5.17 8.49
N ASN A 218 2.76 -5.31 7.70
CA ASN A 218 3.84 -6.25 8.00
C ASN A 218 4.90 -5.56 8.87
N ALA A 219 4.94 -5.91 10.15
CA ALA A 219 5.81 -5.26 11.13
C ALA A 219 7.31 -5.43 10.83
N GLY A 220 7.72 -6.59 10.29
CA GLY A 220 9.10 -6.84 9.87
C GLY A 220 9.54 -5.92 8.72
N PHE A 221 8.68 -5.75 7.72
CA PHE A 221 8.92 -4.83 6.60
C PHE A 221 8.96 -3.37 7.07
N VAL A 222 7.99 -2.96 7.90
CA VAL A 222 7.91 -1.62 8.48
C VAL A 222 9.20 -1.27 9.22
N GLU A 223 9.67 -2.18 10.08
CA GLU A 223 10.89 -1.98 10.85
C GLU A 223 12.13 -1.98 9.95
N GLY A 224 12.18 -2.84 8.92
CA GLY A 224 13.23 -2.82 7.91
C GLY A 224 13.34 -1.46 7.20
N VAL A 225 12.21 -0.90 6.73
CA VAL A 225 12.19 0.41 6.06
C VAL A 225 12.60 1.52 7.04
N ARG A 226 12.05 1.52 8.25
CA ARG A 226 12.38 2.52 9.28
C ARG A 226 13.88 2.53 9.56
N ARG A 227 14.47 1.34 9.77
CA ARG A 227 15.90 1.18 10.02
C ARG A 227 16.74 1.60 8.82
N GLY A 228 16.38 1.17 7.60
CA GLY A 228 17.14 1.50 6.39
C GLY A 228 17.13 2.98 6.03
N LEU A 229 16.08 3.72 6.40
CA LEU A 229 16.01 5.18 6.27
C LEU A 229 16.68 5.92 7.45
N GLY A 230 17.04 5.22 8.53
CA GLY A 230 17.56 5.85 9.75
C GLY A 230 16.56 6.76 10.45
N LEU A 231 15.26 6.42 10.39
CA LEU A 231 14.19 7.23 10.97
C LEU A 231 13.86 6.77 12.40
N ASP A 232 13.62 7.71 13.30
CA ASP A 232 13.03 7.39 14.61
C ASP A 232 11.56 6.96 14.47
N LYS A 233 10.87 7.51 13.47
CA LYS A 233 9.45 7.28 13.22
C LYS A 233 9.15 7.16 11.73
N LEU A 234 8.48 6.07 11.37
CA LEU A 234 7.78 5.91 10.09
C LEU A 234 6.28 6.08 10.36
N TYR A 235 5.61 6.94 9.61
CA TYR A 235 4.18 7.20 9.81
C TYR A 235 3.35 6.18 9.03
N ILE A 236 2.39 5.55 9.71
CA ILE A 236 1.51 4.56 9.10
C ILE A 236 0.09 4.92 9.54
N PRO A 237 -0.85 5.14 8.61
CA PRO A 237 -2.23 5.42 8.98
C PRO A 237 -2.92 4.16 9.51
N PRO A 238 -4.06 4.30 10.20
CA PRO A 238 -4.95 3.17 10.45
C PRO A 238 -5.38 2.54 9.11
N ASP A 239 -5.32 1.22 9.02
CA ASP A 239 -5.69 0.43 7.84
C ASP A 239 -4.97 0.93 6.55
N PRO A 240 -3.63 0.87 6.51
CA PRO A 240 -2.82 1.44 5.44
C PRO A 240 -3.15 0.91 4.05
N GLU A 241 -3.71 -0.30 3.94
CA GLU A 241 -4.17 -0.91 2.70
C GLU A 241 -5.29 -0.12 2.00
N PHE A 242 -6.00 0.76 2.72
CA PHE A 242 -7.05 1.62 2.15
C PHE A 242 -6.53 2.98 1.67
N GLY A 243 -5.24 3.28 1.83
CA GLY A 243 -4.68 4.61 1.57
C GLY A 243 -5.05 5.19 0.19
N LEU A 244 -4.91 4.40 -0.88
CA LEU A 244 -5.29 4.84 -2.24
C LEU A 244 -6.79 5.13 -2.38
N ALA A 245 -7.65 4.29 -1.81
CA ALA A 245 -9.10 4.51 -1.82
C ALA A 245 -9.49 5.78 -1.04
N VAL A 246 -8.85 6.05 0.10
CA VAL A 246 -9.02 7.31 0.84
C VAL A 246 -8.61 8.51 -0.03
N GLY A 247 -7.45 8.43 -0.68
CA GLY A 247 -6.98 9.46 -1.60
C GLY A 247 -7.98 9.76 -2.72
N ALA A 248 -8.53 8.72 -3.35
CA ALA A 248 -9.56 8.85 -4.36
C ALA A 248 -10.84 9.52 -3.81
N ALA A 249 -11.31 9.11 -2.63
CA ALA A 249 -12.50 9.68 -2.00
C ALA A 249 -12.32 11.19 -1.71
N ILE A 250 -11.14 11.62 -1.28
CA ILE A 250 -10.81 13.03 -1.07
C ILE A 250 -10.85 13.83 -2.38
N VAL A 251 -10.38 13.25 -3.49
CA VAL A 251 -10.49 13.87 -4.82
C VAL A 251 -11.95 14.02 -5.23
N ALA A 252 -12.79 13.00 -4.99
CA ALA A 252 -14.22 13.11 -5.21
C ALA A 252 -14.84 14.27 -4.40
N THR A 253 -14.54 14.37 -3.10
CA THR A 253 -15.02 15.46 -2.23
C THR A 253 -14.62 16.84 -2.79
N ALA A 254 -13.35 17.02 -3.18
CA ALA A 254 -12.86 18.30 -3.70
C ALA A 254 -13.56 18.70 -5.00
N SER A 255 -13.86 17.74 -5.88
CA SER A 255 -14.56 17.99 -7.15
C SER A 255 -16.02 18.40 -6.98
N CYS A 256 -16.68 18.03 -5.88
CA CYS A 256 -18.03 18.50 -5.56
C CYS A 256 -18.04 19.97 -5.12
N GLY A 257 -16.94 20.47 -4.54
CA GLY A 257 -16.81 21.86 -4.11
C GLY A 257 -16.47 22.83 -5.25
N ALA A 258 -15.84 22.35 -6.32
CA ALA A 258 -15.46 23.15 -7.48
C ALA A 258 -16.61 23.46 -8.46
N GLU A 259 -17.76 22.78 -8.31
CA GLU A 259 -18.97 22.96 -9.13
C GLU A 259 -19.98 23.94 -8.52
N ARG A 260 -19.60 24.64 -7.44
CA ARG A 260 -20.44 25.65 -6.76
C ARG A 260 -19.91 27.07 -6.94
#